data_AF-A0A259NF76-F1
#
_entry.id   AF-A0A259NF76-F1
#
_cell.length_a   1.000
_cell.length_b   1.000
_cell.length_c   1.000
_cell.angle_alpha   90.00
_cell.angle_beta   90.00
_cell.angle_gamma   90.00
#
_symmetry.space_group_name_H-M   'P 1'
#
loop_
_entity.id
_entity.type
_entity.pdbx_description
1 polymer ?
#
loop_
_entity_poly.entity_id
_entity_poly.type
_entity_poly.pdbx_seq_one_letter_code
_entity_poly.pdbx_strand_id
1 'polypeptide(L)'
;SWGTFAILVPIGMPMVTLLDLPPQLVLAAILSGGIFGDHCSPISDSTAVSSVAAGCDLLEHVKTQLPYALFCGVLALLAFVLTGFLMI
;
A
#
# COMPACT_ATOMS: atom_id res chain seq x y z
N SER A 1 -3.59 2.82 -5.94
CA SER A 1 -2.81 2.56 -7.18
C SER A 1 -3.33 1.33 -7.92
N TRP A 2 -4.08 1.54 -9.00
CA TRP A 2 -4.55 0.45 -9.86
C TRP A 2 -3.41 -0.27 -10.60
N GLY A 3 -2.40 0.48 -11.06
CA GLY A 3 -1.25 -0.09 -11.77
C GLY A 3 -0.40 -1.02 -10.88
N THR A 4 -0.17 -0.64 -9.63
CA THR A 4 0.56 -1.49 -8.67
C THR A 4 -0.18 -2.80 -8.43
N PHE A 5 -1.50 -2.78 -8.28
CA PHE A 5 -2.29 -4.00 -8.13
C PHE A 5 -2.27 -4.86 -9.40
N ALA A 6 -2.40 -4.25 -10.58
CA ALA A 6 -2.35 -4.94 -11.86
C ALA A 6 -1.02 -5.67 -12.08
N ILE A 7 0.08 -5.16 -11.53
CA ILE A 7 1.40 -5.81 -11.61
C ILE A 7 1.59 -6.83 -10.50
N LEU A 8 1.30 -6.47 -9.24
CA LEU A 8 1.64 -7.31 -8.09
C LEU A 8 0.68 -8.47 -7.86
N VAL A 9 -0.62 -8.31 -8.13
CA VAL A 9 -1.60 -9.38 -7.90
C VAL A 9 -1.32 -10.61 -8.79
N PRO A 10 -1.04 -10.46 -10.10
CA PRO A 10 -0.66 -11.61 -10.94
C PRO A 10 0.67 -12.25 -10.57
N ILE A 11 1.54 -11.56 -9.82
CA ILE A 11 2.80 -12.12 -9.34
C ILE A 11 2.59 -12.85 -8.00
N GLY A 12 1.89 -12.22 -7.05
CA GLY A 12 1.72 -12.74 -5.70
C GLY A 12 0.68 -13.85 -5.59
N MET A 13 -0.42 -13.78 -6.35
CA MET A 13 -1.49 -14.79 -6.25
C MET A 13 -1.05 -16.19 -6.71
N PRO A 14 -0.23 -16.37 -7.77
CA PRO A 14 0.32 -17.68 -8.08
C PRO A 14 1.22 -18.24 -6.97
N MET A 15 1.88 -17.41 -6.15
CA MET A 15 2.70 -17.89 -5.03
C MET A 15 1.84 -18.51 -3.92
N VAL A 16 0.60 -18.04 -3.77
CA VAL A 16 -0.35 -18.57 -2.79
C VAL A 16 -0.55 -20.07 -2.98
N THR A 17 -0.74 -20.53 -4.22
CA THR A 17 -0.95 -21.96 -4.51
C THR A 17 0.35 -22.76 -4.48
N LEU A 18 1.47 -22.16 -4.88
CA LEU A 18 2.78 -22.83 -4.90
C LEU A 18 3.34 -23.09 -3.50
N LEU A 19 3.03 -22.20 -2.55
CA LEU A 19 3.59 -22.21 -1.20
C LEU A 19 2.53 -22.52 -0.13
N ASP A 20 1.31 -22.89 -0.53
CA ASP A 20 0.16 -23.15 0.34
C ASP A 20 -0.10 -22.05 1.37
N LEU A 21 -0.02 -20.78 0.92
CA LEU A 21 -0.16 -19.61 1.79
C LEU A 21 -1.64 -19.22 1.97
N PRO A 22 -1.99 -18.53 3.08
CA PRO A 22 -3.32 -17.96 3.24
C PRO A 22 -3.61 -16.90 2.16
N PRO A 23 -4.58 -17.12 1.25
CA PRO A 23 -4.83 -16.20 0.12
C PRO A 23 -5.23 -14.80 0.58
N GLN A 24 -6.00 -14.73 1.66
CA GLN A 24 -6.51 -13.47 2.21
C GLN A 24 -5.36 -12.62 2.75
N LEU A 25 -4.35 -13.24 3.37
CA LEU A 25 -3.19 -12.54 3.93
C LEU A 25 -2.34 -11.92 2.83
N VAL A 26 -2.01 -12.71 1.80
CA VAL A 26 -1.19 -12.25 0.67
C VAL A 26 -1.91 -11.14 -0.10
N LEU A 27 -3.20 -11.31 -0.41
CA LEU A 27 -3.97 -10.30 -1.12
C LEU A 27 -4.11 -9.02 -0.30
N ALA A 28 -4.39 -9.11 1.00
CA ALA A 28 -4.45 -7.95 1.88
C ALA A 28 -3.12 -7.18 1.91
N ALA A 29 -1.99 -7.88 2.01
CA ALA A 29 -0.67 -7.26 2.00
C ALA A 29 -0.39 -6.50 0.70
N ILE A 30 -0.71 -7.09 -0.46
CA ILE A 30 -0.53 -6.45 -1.77
C ILE A 30 -1.40 -5.20 -1.89
N LEU A 31 -2.67 -5.30 -1.52
CA LEU A 31 -3.62 -4.18 -1.60
C LEU A 31 -3.21 -3.04 -0.66
N SER A 32 -2.92 -3.34 0.61
CA SER A 32 -2.47 -2.33 1.57
C SER A 32 -1.19 -1.64 1.15
N GLY A 33 -0.19 -2.38 0.65
CA GLY A 33 1.07 -1.81 0.15
C GLY A 33 0.86 -0.87 -1.04
N GLY A 34 0.01 -1.25 -2.00
CA GLY A 34 -0.27 -0.39 -3.16
C GLY A 34 -1.16 0.82 -2.84
N ILE A 35 -1.98 0.78 -1.78
CA ILE A 35 -2.68 1.99 -1.26
C ILE A 35 -1.66 2.93 -0.61
N PHE A 36 -0.79 2.41 0.25
CA PHE A 36 0.24 3.19 0.91
C PHE A 36 1.14 3.91 -0.10
N GLY A 37 1.63 3.19 -1.12
CA GLY A 37 2.47 3.77 -2.17
C GLY A 37 1.75 4.87 -2.97
N ASP A 38 0.47 4.69 -3.27
CA ASP A 38 -0.34 5.69 -3.98
C ASP A 38 -0.45 6.99 -3.19
N HIS A 39 -0.74 6.88 -1.90
CA HIS A 39 -0.93 8.01 -1.00
C HIS A 39 0.34 8.84 -0.77
N CYS A 40 1.52 8.19 -0.78
CA CYS A 40 2.80 8.85 -0.58
C CYS A 40 3.44 9.39 -1.87
N SER A 41 2.89 9.05 -3.03
CA SER A 41 3.54 9.31 -4.31
C SER A 41 3.14 10.67 -4.90
N PRO A 42 4.10 11.56 -5.25
CA PRO A 42 3.82 12.81 -5.92
C PRO A 42 3.38 12.64 -7.37
N ILE A 43 3.52 11.45 -7.97
CA ILE A 43 3.08 11.16 -9.34
C ILE A 43 1.70 10.50 -9.40
N SER A 44 1.04 10.29 -8.25
CA SER A 44 -0.30 9.70 -8.21
C SER A 44 -1.37 10.73 -8.57
N ASP A 45 -2.29 10.35 -9.46
CA ASP A 45 -3.45 11.16 -9.85
C ASP A 45 -4.34 11.48 -8.63
N SER A 46 -4.53 10.50 -7.73
CA SER A 46 -5.30 10.67 -6.50
C SER A 46 -4.67 11.72 -5.58
N THR A 47 -3.35 11.73 -5.49
CA THR A 47 -2.58 12.69 -4.68
C THR A 47 -2.65 14.09 -5.28
N ALA A 48 -2.57 14.21 -6.61
CA ALA A 48 -2.76 15.48 -7.32
C ALA A 48 -4.16 16.06 -7.14
N VAL A 49 -5.21 15.24 -7.25
CA VAL A 49 -6.59 15.69 -6.99
C VAL A 49 -6.77 16.09 -5.53
N SER A 50 -6.17 15.35 -4.61
CA SER A 50 -6.23 15.64 -3.17
C SER A 50 -5.51 16.95 -2.80
N SER A 51 -4.37 17.27 -3.43
CA SER A 51 -3.67 18.53 -3.18
C SER A 51 -4.46 19.74 -3.69
N VAL A 52 -5.10 19.62 -4.86
CA VAL A 52 -5.99 20.65 -5.41
C VAL A 52 -7.19 20.87 -4.49
N ALA A 53 -7.82 19.79 -4.02
CA ALA A 53 -8.95 19.87 -3.09
C ALA A 53 -8.55 20.48 -1.74
N ALA A 54 -7.31 20.25 -1.28
CA ALA A 54 -6.75 20.83 -0.06
C ALA A 54 -6.26 22.28 -0.24
N GLY A 55 -6.22 22.81 -1.47
CA GLY A 55 -5.77 24.17 -1.75
C GLY A 55 -4.28 24.40 -1.48
N CYS A 56 -3.44 23.37 -1.62
CA CYS A 56 -2.00 23.44 -1.37
C CYS A 56 -1.20 22.85 -2.53
N ASP A 57 0.09 23.19 -2.60
CA ASP A 57 0.98 22.64 -3.61
C ASP A 57 1.16 21.14 -3.43
N LEU A 58 1.27 20.41 -4.54
CA LEU A 58 1.41 18.95 -4.57
C LEU A 58 2.53 18.42 -3.67
N LEU A 59 3.71 19.04 -3.76
CA LEU A 59 4.87 18.63 -2.94
C LEU A 59 4.67 18.96 -1.46
N GLU A 60 3.94 20.02 -1.13
CA GLU A 60 3.61 20.34 0.26
C GLU A 60 2.60 19.35 0.83
N HIS A 61 1.58 19.00 0.04
CA HIS A 61 0.61 17.97 0.39
C HIS A 61 1.32 16.66 0.73
N VAL A 62 2.15 16.14 -0.17
CA VAL A 62 2.91 14.90 0.05
C VAL A 62 3.79 15.00 1.30
N LYS A 63 4.54 16.09 1.47
CA LYS A 63 5.43 16.27 2.62
C LYS A 63 4.69 16.28 3.95
N THR A 64 3.50 16.87 4.01
CA THR A 64 2.69 16.91 5.24
C THR A 64 2.01 15.57 5.54
N GLN A 65 1.64 14.80 4.52
CA GLN A 65 1.01 13.49 4.70
C GLN A 65 2.02 12.37 5.00
N LEU A 66 3.24 12.46 4.45
CA LEU A 66 4.25 11.40 4.54
C LEU A 66 4.55 10.91 5.98
N PRO A 67 4.67 11.77 7.01
CA PRO A 67 4.89 11.32 8.38
C PRO A 67 3.76 10.42 8.91
N TYR A 68 2.51 10.77 8.62
CA TYR A 68 1.34 9.97 9.02
C TYR A 68 1.29 8.66 8.26
N ALA A 69 1.53 8.73 6.95
CA ALA A 69 1.55 7.56 6.10
C ALA A 69 2.64 6.57 6.52
N LEU A 70 3.85 7.04 6.81
CA LEU A 70 4.95 6.22 7.30
C LEU A 70 4.64 5.59 8.66
N PHE A 71 4.06 6.34 9.58
CA PHE A 71 3.65 5.80 10.88
C PHE A 71 2.66 4.64 10.71
N CYS A 72 1.59 4.84 9.94
CA CYS A 72 0.62 3.79 9.63
C CYS A 72 1.26 2.63 8.84
N GLY A 73 2.16 2.93 7.91
CA GLY A 73 2.86 1.94 7.10
C GLY A 73 3.75 1.02 7.93
N VAL A 74 4.46 1.56 8.92
CA VAL A 74 5.26 0.77 9.87
C VAL A 74 4.35 -0.13 10.73
N LEU A 75 3.25 0.41 11.25
CA LEU A 75 2.30 -0.40 12.03
C LEU A 75 1.69 -1.52 11.20
N ALA A 76 1.29 -1.24 9.95
CA ALA A 76 0.77 -2.24 9.03
C ALA A 76 1.82 -3.31 8.71
N LEU A 77 3.08 -2.92 8.45
CA LEU A 77 4.17 -3.85 8.20
C LEU A 77 4.36 -4.81 9.39
N LEU A 78 4.42 -4.29 10.61
CA LEU A 78 4.53 -5.10 11.83
C LEU A 78 3.34 -6.05 12.00
N ALA A 79 2.12 -5.57 11.74
CA ALA A 79 0.91 -6.39 11.83
C ALA A 79 0.90 -7.53 10.80
N PHE A 80 1.30 -7.27 9.55
CA PHE A 80 1.40 -8.31 8.52
C PHE A 80 2.49 -9.34 8.84
N VAL A 81 3.65 -8.89 9.32
CA VAL A 81 4.73 -9.80 9.76
C VAL A 81 4.27 -10.68 10.91
N LEU A 82 3.65 -10.09 11.94
CA LEU A 82 3.11 -10.84 13.08
C LEU A 82 2.06 -11.86 12.62
N THR A 83 1.12 -11.43 11.78
CA THR A 83 0.06 -12.31 11.26
C THR A 83 0.64 -13.43 10.40
N GLY A 84 1.69 -13.15 9.63
CA GLY A 84 2.45 -14.15 8.89
C GLY A 84 3.00 -15.24 9.79
N PHE A 85 3.64 -14.88 10.90
CA PHE A 85 4.15 -15.86 11.89
C PHE A 85 3.06 -16.66 12.60
N LEU A 86 1.81 -16.18 12.63
CA LEU A 86 0.69 -16.85 13.30
C LEU A 86 -0.12 -17.75 12.36
N MET A 87 -0.15 -17.43 11.06
CA MET A 87 -1.01 -18.11 10.08
C MET A 87 -0.26 -19.04 9.11
N ILE A 88 1.06 -18.87 8.96
CA ILE A 88 1.94 -19.69 8.11
C ILE A 88 2.80 -20.56 9.02
#